data_AF-A0A645CJG7-F1
#
_entry.id   AF-A0A645CJG7-F1
#
_cell.length_a   1.000
_cell.length_b   1.000
_cell.length_c   1.000
_cell.angle_alpha   90.00
_cell.angle_beta   90.00
_cell.angle_gamma   90.00
#
_symmetry.space_group_name_H-M   'P 1'
#
loop_
_entity.id
_entity.type
_entity.pdbx_description
1 polymer ?
#
loop_
_entity_poly.entity_id
_entity_poly.type
_entity_poly.pdbx_seq_one_letter_code
_entity_poly.pdbx_strand_id
1 'polypeptide(L)'
;MKQALEYLKGWFDEGLLDPQFGTRTYDDINAMMVNGELGIIPGPWHISDWALVQAKTSNPEVQFVPYAIENANGDGKVNGIAKPGTGSFVVVRKGFEKPAVAVEMINLIFDEVPNSEDMENEFPEIYEYAQKAVDGSVRPVNIELFKNLSEIADAVEATKGANGEISIADITSFTVRNNASKMKKYLDNPAEADPTDWAVYASRLLAVDGVMNTLRENNTLNEITPPVIFEKIESSERNGAQIAKLEEETMIKFITGAESLDNFDKYVETWNKQGGAEIIQERQEILDGRE
;
A
#
# COMPACT_ATOMS: atom_id res chain seq x y z
N MET A 1 -15.14 -0.78 17.84
CA MET A 1 -15.76 0.14 16.84
C MET A 1 -16.22 1.45 17.48
N LYS A 2 -17.21 1.47 18.40
CA LYS A 2 -17.73 2.71 19.02
C LYS A 2 -16.64 3.66 19.55
N GLN A 3 -15.69 3.14 20.32
CA GLN A 3 -14.55 3.91 20.85
C GLN A 3 -13.68 4.55 19.76
N ALA A 4 -13.46 3.85 18.64
CA ALA A 4 -12.69 4.41 17.52
C ALA A 4 -13.46 5.56 16.83
N LEU A 5 -14.79 5.42 16.70
CA LEU A 5 -15.63 6.50 16.17
C LEU A 5 -15.69 7.71 17.11
N GLU A 6 -15.71 7.48 18.42
CA GLU A 6 -15.62 8.55 19.42
C GLU A 6 -14.30 9.33 19.30
N TYR A 7 -13.20 8.61 19.10
CA TYR A 7 -11.89 9.22 18.89
C TYR A 7 -11.82 10.02 17.59
N LEU A 8 -12.30 9.47 16.47
CA LEU A 8 -12.36 10.17 15.17
C LEU A 8 -13.30 11.37 15.21
N LYS A 9 -14.42 11.27 15.93
CA LYS A 9 -15.31 12.41 16.17
C LYS A 9 -14.58 13.51 16.96
N GLY A 10 -13.80 13.15 17.99
CA GLY A 10 -12.97 14.11 18.71
C GLY A 10 -12.00 14.84 17.79
N TRP A 11 -11.31 14.10 16.91
CA TRP A 11 -10.43 14.71 15.90
C TRP A 11 -11.16 15.62 14.91
N PHE A 12 -12.40 15.28 14.52
CA PHE A 12 -13.21 16.15 13.69
C PHE A 12 -13.62 17.43 14.44
N ASP A 13 -14.08 17.31 15.67
CA ASP A 13 -14.49 18.42 16.53
C ASP A 13 -13.31 19.37 16.84
N GLU A 14 -12.08 18.83 16.96
CA GLU A 14 -10.84 19.58 17.14
C GLU A 14 -10.29 20.19 15.85
N GLY A 15 -10.87 19.86 14.68
CA GLY A 15 -10.42 20.34 13.37
C GLY A 15 -9.15 19.66 12.84
N LEU A 16 -8.79 18.49 13.37
CA LEU A 16 -7.67 17.66 12.89
C LEU A 16 -8.04 16.87 11.62
N LEU A 17 -9.31 16.52 11.46
CA LEU A 17 -9.83 15.92 10.22
C LEU A 17 -10.32 17.00 9.26
N ASP A 18 -10.20 16.74 7.95
CA ASP A 18 -10.73 17.62 6.90
C ASP A 18 -12.24 17.86 7.12
N PRO A 19 -12.73 19.11 7.11
CA PRO A 19 -14.17 19.41 7.17
C PRO A 19 -15.01 18.68 6.11
N GLN A 20 -14.39 18.28 5.00
CA GLN A 20 -14.98 17.50 3.91
C GLN A 20 -14.65 15.99 4.00
N PHE A 21 -14.34 15.47 5.19
CA PHE A 21 -13.94 14.07 5.45
C PHE A 21 -14.74 13.01 4.70
N GLY A 22 -16.07 13.18 4.60
CA GLY A 22 -16.96 12.23 3.92
C GLY A 22 -17.30 12.57 2.46
N THR A 23 -16.72 13.62 1.89
CA THR A 23 -17.11 14.15 0.58
C THR A 23 -15.94 14.48 -0.35
N ARG A 24 -14.70 14.52 0.14
CA ARG A 24 -13.51 14.69 -0.70
C ARG A 24 -13.42 13.56 -1.70
N THR A 25 -13.18 13.90 -2.97
CA THR A 25 -12.84 12.90 -3.99
C THR A 25 -11.36 12.54 -3.90
N TYR A 26 -10.98 11.43 -4.55
CA TYR A 26 -9.57 11.07 -4.69
C TYR A 26 -8.75 12.19 -5.37
N ASP A 27 -9.31 12.81 -6.41
CA ASP A 27 -8.63 13.88 -7.16
C ASP A 27 -8.43 15.13 -6.28
N ASP A 28 -9.42 15.48 -5.44
CA ASP A 28 -9.28 16.57 -4.47
C ASP A 28 -8.14 16.28 -3.49
N ILE A 29 -8.11 15.08 -2.90
CA ILE A 29 -7.08 14.68 -1.94
C ILE A 29 -5.70 14.69 -2.59
N ASN A 30 -5.60 14.18 -3.83
CA ASN A 30 -4.34 14.18 -4.57
C ASN A 30 -3.85 15.61 -4.86
N ALA A 31 -4.74 16.52 -5.28
CA ALA A 31 -4.37 17.92 -5.47
C ALA A 31 -3.89 18.57 -4.15
N MET A 32 -4.55 18.29 -3.03
CA MET A 32 -4.13 18.78 -1.71
C MET A 32 -2.77 18.23 -1.29
N MET A 33 -2.47 16.95 -1.56
CA MET A 33 -1.14 16.36 -1.34
C MET A 33 -0.06 17.10 -2.13
N VAL A 34 -0.31 17.33 -3.43
CA VAL A 34 0.65 18.02 -4.32
C VAL A 34 0.87 19.47 -3.90
N ASN A 35 -0.19 20.15 -3.44
CA ASN A 35 -0.11 21.53 -2.98
C ASN A 35 0.47 21.69 -1.57
N GLY A 36 0.76 20.59 -0.86
CA GLY A 36 1.26 20.64 0.52
C GLY A 36 0.23 21.10 1.55
N GLU A 37 -1.06 20.84 1.29
CA GLU A 37 -2.19 21.23 2.15
C GLU A 37 -2.52 20.18 3.23
N LEU A 38 -1.86 19.02 3.20
CA LEU A 38 -2.08 17.92 4.14
C LEU A 38 -0.88 17.74 5.08
N GLY A 39 -1.13 17.75 6.40
CA GLY A 39 -0.08 17.57 7.42
C GLY A 39 0.23 16.11 7.76
N ILE A 40 -0.77 15.23 7.71
CA ILE A 40 -0.64 13.78 7.92
C ILE A 40 -1.37 13.07 6.80
N ILE A 41 -0.70 12.11 6.16
CA ILE A 41 -1.22 11.41 4.99
C ILE A 41 -1.11 9.90 5.23
N PRO A 42 -2.22 9.20 5.51
CA PRO A 42 -2.21 7.74 5.50
C PRO A 42 -2.08 7.25 4.05
N GLY A 43 -1.20 6.30 3.81
CA GLY A 43 -1.00 5.79 2.45
C GLY A 43 -0.01 4.64 2.36
N PRO A 44 0.15 4.06 1.17
CA PRO A 44 1.14 3.03 0.92
C PRO A 44 2.57 3.58 1.06
N TRP A 45 3.52 2.70 1.34
CA TRP A 45 4.95 3.05 1.46
C TRP A 45 5.52 3.73 0.21
N HIS A 46 4.94 3.47 -0.98
CA HIS A 46 5.33 4.10 -2.25
C HIS A 46 4.63 5.45 -2.52
N ILE A 47 3.81 5.96 -1.58
CA ILE A 47 3.81 7.35 -1.09
C ILE A 47 4.49 8.45 -1.93
N SER A 48 5.81 8.35 -1.98
CA SER A 48 6.67 9.35 -2.58
C SER A 48 6.84 9.18 -4.09
N ASP A 49 6.66 7.98 -4.64
CA ASP A 49 6.94 7.64 -6.04
C ASP A 49 5.91 8.22 -7.05
N TRP A 50 4.82 8.82 -6.56
CA TRP A 50 3.61 9.22 -7.27
C TRP A 50 3.14 10.63 -6.88
N ALA A 51 2.45 10.80 -5.75
CA ALA A 51 1.88 12.09 -5.33
C ALA A 51 2.93 13.03 -4.72
N LEU A 52 3.73 12.55 -3.76
CA LEU A 52 4.61 13.46 -3.01
C LEU A 52 5.84 13.91 -3.81
N VAL A 53 6.26 13.18 -4.85
CA VAL A 53 7.30 13.67 -5.78
C VAL A 53 6.87 14.94 -6.50
N GLN A 54 5.58 15.09 -6.82
CA GLN A 54 5.04 16.31 -7.42
C GLN A 54 5.02 17.47 -6.41
N ALA A 55 4.71 17.19 -5.15
CA ALA A 55 4.83 18.17 -4.06
C ALA A 55 6.30 18.63 -3.90
N LYS A 56 7.25 17.69 -3.90
CA LYS A 56 8.69 17.97 -3.82
C LYS A 56 9.21 18.75 -5.03
N THR A 57 8.69 18.44 -6.22
CA THR A 57 9.02 19.18 -7.46
C THR A 57 8.53 20.62 -7.40
N SER A 58 7.32 20.83 -6.90
CA SER A 58 6.70 22.16 -6.81
C SER A 58 7.27 23.00 -5.65
N ASN A 59 7.68 22.34 -4.57
CA ASN A 59 8.27 22.95 -3.38
C ASN A 59 9.45 22.11 -2.87
N PRO A 60 10.69 22.43 -3.28
CA PRO A 60 11.89 21.69 -2.86
C PRO A 60 12.13 21.64 -1.35
N GLU A 61 11.56 22.58 -0.58
CA GLU A 61 11.72 22.64 0.87
C GLU A 61 10.79 21.68 1.63
N VAL A 62 9.76 21.12 0.97
CA VAL A 62 8.83 20.21 1.63
C VAL A 62 9.54 18.96 2.16
N GLN A 63 9.13 18.51 3.35
CA GLN A 63 9.67 17.33 4.00
C GLN A 63 8.54 16.38 4.34
N PHE A 64 8.70 15.11 3.96
CA PHE A 64 7.82 14.02 4.35
C PHE A 64 8.64 12.96 5.07
N VAL A 65 8.13 12.49 6.20
CA VAL A 65 8.79 11.47 7.01
C VAL A 65 7.77 10.37 7.28
N PRO A 66 8.06 9.11 6.95
CA PRO A 66 7.18 8.00 7.25
C PRO A 66 7.24 7.68 8.75
N TYR A 67 6.07 7.35 9.32
CA TYR A 67 5.95 6.91 10.71
C TYR A 67 5.10 5.65 10.78
N ALA A 68 5.47 4.76 11.69
CA ALA A 68 4.55 3.73 12.16
C ALA A 68 3.66 4.30 13.26
N ILE A 69 2.42 3.84 13.32
CA ILE A 69 1.47 4.21 14.37
C ILE A 69 1.38 3.05 15.35
N GLU A 70 1.82 3.27 16.59
CA GLU A 70 1.65 2.29 17.66
C GLU A 70 0.17 1.98 17.88
N ASN A 71 -0.10 0.74 18.25
CA ASN A 71 -1.45 0.32 18.62
C ASN A 71 -1.88 0.98 19.94
N ALA A 72 -3.18 0.93 20.21
CA ALA A 72 -3.76 1.53 21.42
C ALA A 72 -3.52 0.71 22.71
N ASN A 73 -2.83 -0.45 22.64
CA ASN A 73 -2.63 -1.33 23.79
C ASN A 73 -1.51 -0.83 24.73
N GLY A 74 -0.71 0.16 24.29
CA GLY A 74 0.42 0.67 25.07
C GLY A 74 1.57 -0.34 25.22
N ASP A 75 1.63 -1.34 24.35
CA ASP A 75 2.67 -2.38 24.36
C ASP A 75 3.86 -2.06 23.42
N GLY A 76 3.86 -0.87 22.81
CA GLY A 76 4.88 -0.44 21.84
C GLY A 76 4.84 -1.19 20.52
N LYS A 77 3.76 -1.93 20.22
CA LYS A 77 3.62 -2.68 18.97
C LYS A 77 2.79 -1.94 17.95
N VAL A 78 3.01 -2.28 16.69
CA VAL A 78 2.27 -1.78 15.53
C VAL A 78 1.44 -2.92 14.97
N ASN A 79 0.14 -2.70 14.74
CA ASN A 79 -0.70 -3.69 14.09
C ASN A 79 -0.63 -3.51 12.56
N GLY A 80 -0.37 -4.59 11.84
CA GLY A 80 -0.41 -4.63 10.38
C GLY A 80 -1.22 -5.82 9.89
N ILE A 81 -1.74 -5.75 8.67
CA ILE A 81 -2.40 -6.87 8.02
C ILE A 81 -1.40 -7.51 7.06
N ALA A 82 -1.23 -8.83 7.14
CA ALA A 82 -0.42 -9.57 6.18
C ALA A 82 -0.98 -9.37 4.78
N LYS A 83 -0.10 -9.11 3.80
CA LYS A 83 -0.49 -9.06 2.39
C LYS A 83 -1.15 -10.40 2.02
N PRO A 84 -2.36 -10.42 1.46
CA PRO A 84 -2.97 -11.67 1.04
C PRO A 84 -2.06 -12.35 0.00
N GLY A 85 -1.84 -13.67 0.14
CA GLY A 85 -0.95 -14.42 -0.75
C GLY A 85 -1.35 -14.39 -2.22
N THR A 86 -2.62 -14.05 -2.51
CA THR A 86 -3.15 -13.90 -3.86
C THR A 86 -4.15 -12.75 -3.92
N GLY A 87 -3.94 -11.77 -4.80
CA GLY A 87 -4.84 -10.63 -4.98
C GLY A 87 -5.49 -10.53 -6.37
N SER A 88 -4.96 -11.21 -7.38
CA SER A 88 -5.45 -11.15 -8.76
C SER A 88 -5.07 -12.42 -9.51
N PHE A 89 -5.82 -12.73 -10.57
CA PHE A 89 -5.59 -13.90 -11.42
C PHE A 89 -5.52 -13.49 -12.88
N VAL A 90 -4.57 -14.05 -13.62
CA VAL A 90 -4.58 -14.02 -15.09
C VAL A 90 -5.39 -15.21 -15.57
N VAL A 91 -6.51 -14.97 -16.24
CA VAL A 91 -7.43 -16.01 -16.71
C VAL A 91 -7.47 -16.03 -18.24
N VAL A 92 -7.16 -17.18 -18.82
CA VAL A 92 -7.25 -17.38 -20.28
C VAL A 92 -8.61 -17.98 -20.63
N ARG A 93 -9.38 -17.30 -21.49
CA ARG A 93 -10.68 -17.80 -21.94
C ARG A 93 -10.54 -19.14 -22.66
N LYS A 94 -11.54 -20.02 -22.50
CA LYS A 94 -11.64 -21.26 -23.27
C LYS A 94 -11.66 -20.93 -24.78
N GLY A 95 -10.85 -21.66 -25.54
CA GLY A 95 -10.72 -21.47 -26.99
C GLY A 95 -9.94 -20.22 -27.42
N PHE A 96 -9.12 -19.63 -26.53
CA PHE A 96 -8.09 -18.69 -26.96
C PHE A 96 -7.02 -19.46 -27.75
N GLU A 97 -6.60 -18.94 -28.90
CA GLU A 97 -5.71 -19.67 -29.83
C GLU A 97 -4.29 -19.88 -29.27
N LYS A 98 -3.83 -18.97 -28.40
CA LYS A 98 -2.44 -18.94 -27.89
C LYS A 98 -2.37 -18.82 -26.36
N PRO A 99 -2.88 -19.79 -25.59
CA PRO A 99 -2.92 -19.71 -24.14
C PRO A 99 -1.53 -19.62 -23.48
N ALA A 100 -0.50 -20.19 -24.11
CA ALA A 100 0.87 -20.18 -23.60
C ALA A 100 1.47 -18.76 -23.49
N VAL A 101 1.05 -17.84 -24.37
CA VAL A 101 1.59 -16.47 -24.41
C VAL A 101 1.40 -15.74 -23.08
N ALA A 102 0.33 -16.03 -22.33
CA ALA A 102 0.12 -15.43 -21.01
C ALA A 102 1.23 -15.84 -20.01
N VAL A 103 1.69 -17.08 -20.06
CA VAL A 103 2.76 -17.60 -19.19
C VAL A 103 4.13 -17.10 -19.67
N GLU A 104 4.34 -17.07 -20.99
CA GLU A 104 5.58 -16.51 -21.59
C GLU A 104 5.78 -15.04 -21.19
N MET A 105 4.73 -14.22 -21.22
CA MET A 105 4.79 -12.83 -20.74
C MET A 105 5.16 -12.74 -19.27
N ILE A 106 4.58 -13.61 -18.42
CA ILE A 106 4.89 -13.65 -16.99
C ILE A 106 6.34 -14.05 -16.76
N ASN A 107 6.83 -15.08 -17.44
CA ASN A 107 8.22 -15.52 -17.33
C ASN A 107 9.19 -14.42 -17.78
N LEU A 108 8.91 -13.74 -18.89
CA LEU A 108 9.75 -12.63 -19.34
C LEU A 108 9.82 -11.52 -18.29
N ILE A 109 8.66 -11.06 -17.78
CA ILE A 109 8.56 -9.89 -16.89
C ILE A 109 9.06 -10.19 -15.46
N PHE A 110 8.80 -11.38 -14.94
CA PHE A 110 9.03 -11.71 -13.52
C PHE A 110 10.16 -12.72 -13.28
N ASP A 111 10.73 -13.31 -14.34
CA ASP A 111 11.86 -14.24 -14.23
C ASP A 111 13.05 -13.79 -15.09
N GLU A 112 12.92 -13.71 -16.41
CA GLU A 112 14.06 -13.45 -17.30
C GLU A 112 14.63 -12.04 -17.13
N VAL A 113 13.80 -11.00 -17.20
CA VAL A 113 14.25 -9.60 -17.10
C VAL A 113 14.84 -9.28 -15.72
N PRO A 114 14.19 -9.57 -14.58
CA PRO A 114 14.73 -9.21 -13.27
C PRO A 114 16.00 -9.98 -12.88
N ASN A 115 16.21 -11.18 -13.45
CA ASN A 115 17.38 -12.02 -13.16
C ASN A 115 18.50 -11.86 -14.22
N SER A 116 18.34 -10.97 -15.20
CA SER A 116 19.37 -10.67 -16.20
C SER A 116 20.58 -9.99 -15.55
N GLU A 117 21.78 -10.52 -15.78
CA GLU A 117 23.05 -9.90 -15.36
C GLU A 117 23.46 -8.74 -16.29
N ASP A 118 22.88 -8.67 -17.50
CA ASP A 118 23.20 -7.70 -18.54
C ASP A 118 21.93 -7.21 -19.27
N MET A 119 21.00 -6.65 -18.48
CA MET A 119 19.70 -6.20 -18.99
C MET A 119 19.82 -5.15 -20.11
N GLU A 120 20.89 -4.35 -20.12
CA GLU A 120 21.13 -3.34 -21.15
C GLU A 120 21.31 -3.96 -22.54
N ASN A 121 22.04 -5.08 -22.63
CA ASN A 121 22.28 -5.76 -23.89
C ASN A 121 21.21 -6.81 -24.21
N GLU A 122 20.68 -7.50 -23.20
CA GLU A 122 19.67 -8.56 -23.38
C GLU A 122 18.28 -7.97 -23.66
N PHE A 123 17.93 -6.85 -23.02
CA PHE A 123 16.61 -6.22 -23.07
C PHE A 123 16.70 -4.68 -23.21
N PRO A 124 17.33 -4.14 -24.26
CA PRO A 124 17.66 -2.71 -24.37
C PRO A 124 16.43 -1.78 -24.25
N GLU A 125 15.29 -2.17 -24.85
CA GLU A 125 14.06 -1.37 -24.77
C GLU A 125 13.49 -1.33 -23.34
N ILE A 126 13.58 -2.45 -22.63
CA ILE A 126 13.13 -2.56 -21.23
C ILE A 126 14.08 -1.80 -20.32
N TYR A 127 15.39 -1.86 -20.59
CA TYR A 127 16.41 -1.09 -19.88
C TYR A 127 16.22 0.41 -20.03
N GLU A 128 16.09 0.92 -21.25
CA GLU A 128 15.81 2.34 -21.50
C GLU A 128 14.50 2.78 -20.84
N TYR A 129 13.49 1.90 -20.82
CA TYR A 129 12.22 2.19 -20.16
C TYR A 129 12.37 2.24 -18.62
N ALA A 130 13.07 1.27 -18.03
CA ALA A 130 13.30 1.19 -16.58
C ALA A 130 14.04 2.43 -16.03
N GLN A 131 14.90 3.04 -16.85
CA GLN A 131 15.58 4.30 -16.50
C GLN A 131 14.62 5.50 -16.36
N LYS A 132 13.44 5.47 -16.98
CA LYS A 132 12.45 6.57 -16.95
C LYS A 132 11.62 6.62 -15.66
N ALA A 133 11.80 5.67 -14.75
CA ALA A 133 11.07 5.58 -13.48
C ALA A 133 9.54 5.60 -13.62
N VAL A 134 9.02 5.05 -14.73
CA VAL A 134 7.57 4.86 -14.92
C VAL A 134 7.16 3.57 -14.20
N ASP A 135 5.97 3.58 -13.61
CA ASP A 135 5.43 2.41 -12.91
C ASP A 135 5.05 1.26 -13.86
N GLY A 136 4.64 0.12 -13.29
CA GLY A 136 4.25 -1.08 -14.04
C GLY A 136 2.94 -0.96 -14.82
N SER A 137 2.27 0.21 -14.85
CA SER A 137 0.93 0.37 -15.43
C SER A 137 0.84 0.07 -16.92
N VAL A 138 1.96 0.09 -17.64
CA VAL A 138 2.01 -0.21 -19.08
C VAL A 138 2.13 -1.71 -19.40
N ARG A 139 2.28 -2.57 -18.38
CA ARG A 139 2.44 -4.02 -18.60
C ARG A 139 1.16 -4.64 -19.18
N PRO A 140 1.26 -5.70 -20.00
CA PRO A 140 0.09 -6.38 -20.58
C PRO A 140 -0.89 -6.93 -19.55
N VAL A 141 -0.39 -7.24 -18.35
CA VAL A 141 -1.15 -7.69 -17.19
C VAL A 141 -0.72 -6.87 -15.97
N ASN A 142 -1.68 -6.25 -15.28
CA ASN A 142 -1.42 -5.51 -14.04
C ASN A 142 -1.49 -6.47 -12.84
N ILE A 143 -0.55 -7.41 -12.78
CA ILE A 143 -0.34 -8.34 -11.67
C ILE A 143 1.14 -8.29 -11.29
N GLU A 144 1.44 -8.46 -10.01
CA GLU A 144 2.81 -8.51 -9.50
C GLU A 144 3.11 -9.91 -8.95
N LEU A 145 4.20 -10.52 -9.41
CA LEU A 145 4.67 -11.83 -8.94
C LEU A 145 6.07 -11.68 -8.34
N PHE A 146 6.13 -11.63 -7.02
CA PHE A 146 7.37 -11.43 -6.29
C PHE A 146 7.62 -12.54 -5.28
N LYS A 147 8.89 -12.76 -4.93
CA LYS A 147 9.24 -13.59 -3.78
C LYS A 147 8.71 -12.92 -2.51
N ASN A 148 8.26 -13.73 -1.55
CA ASN A 148 7.76 -13.18 -0.28
C ASN A 148 8.82 -12.28 0.37
N LEU A 149 8.42 -11.07 0.76
CA LEU A 149 9.27 -10.04 1.37
C LEU A 149 10.44 -9.55 0.50
N SER A 150 10.45 -9.80 -0.81
CA SER A 150 11.52 -9.28 -1.67
C SER A 150 11.56 -7.76 -1.64
N GLU A 151 10.41 -7.08 -1.53
CA GLU A 151 10.39 -5.61 -1.45
C GLU A 151 11.20 -5.09 -0.25
N ILE A 152 11.23 -5.81 0.87
CA ILE A 152 12.03 -5.46 2.05
C ILE A 152 13.51 -5.80 1.82
N ALA A 153 13.81 -7.02 1.39
CA ALA A 153 15.19 -7.45 1.17
C ALA A 153 15.92 -6.56 0.14
N ASP A 154 15.24 -6.23 -0.96
CA ASP A 154 15.73 -5.35 -2.02
C ASP A 154 15.99 -3.92 -1.49
N ALA A 155 15.09 -3.38 -0.66
CA ALA A 155 15.26 -2.07 -0.05
C ALA A 155 16.43 -2.03 0.94
N VAL A 156 16.63 -3.09 1.73
CA VAL A 156 17.76 -3.23 2.67
C VAL A 156 19.08 -3.30 1.90
N GLU A 157 19.17 -4.11 0.85
CA GLU A 157 20.38 -4.20 0.03
C GLU A 157 20.69 -2.85 -0.65
N ALA A 158 19.68 -2.20 -1.22
CA ALA A 158 19.86 -0.89 -1.83
C ALA A 158 20.30 0.17 -0.81
N THR A 159 19.76 0.13 0.42
CA THR A 159 20.13 1.05 1.51
C THR A 159 21.59 0.85 1.94
N LYS A 160 22.05 -0.40 2.09
CA LYS A 160 23.46 -0.72 2.35
C LYS A 160 24.38 -0.17 1.26
N GLY A 161 23.98 -0.31 0.00
CA GLY A 161 24.71 0.26 -1.13
C GLY A 161 24.76 1.78 -1.08
N ALA A 162 23.64 2.43 -0.79
CA ALA A 162 23.54 3.89 -0.70
C ALA A 162 24.39 4.47 0.45
N ASN A 163 24.42 3.79 1.59
CA ASN A 163 25.23 4.16 2.76
C ASN A 163 26.73 3.79 2.61
N GLY A 164 27.10 3.05 1.57
CA GLY A 164 28.48 2.62 1.33
C GLY A 164 28.94 1.43 2.19
N GLU A 165 28.00 0.68 2.78
CA GLU A 165 28.29 -0.57 3.50
C GLU A 165 28.66 -1.72 2.56
N ILE A 166 28.12 -1.69 1.34
CA ILE A 166 28.49 -2.55 0.21
C ILE A 166 28.76 -1.69 -1.03
N SER A 167 29.54 -2.22 -1.96
CA SER A 167 29.72 -1.58 -3.27
C SER A 167 28.43 -1.67 -4.07
N ILE A 168 27.93 -0.54 -4.58
CA ILE A 168 26.77 -0.51 -5.48
C ILE A 168 27.03 -1.37 -6.72
N ALA A 169 28.27 -1.44 -7.21
CA ALA A 169 28.62 -2.25 -8.38
C ALA A 169 28.49 -3.76 -8.12
N ASP A 170 28.51 -4.20 -6.86
CA ASP A 170 28.43 -5.62 -6.49
C ASP A 170 26.96 -6.10 -6.36
N ILE A 171 25.99 -5.18 -6.37
CA ILE A 171 24.57 -5.51 -6.35
C ILE A 171 24.18 -6.11 -7.70
N THR A 172 23.77 -7.38 -7.72
CA THR A 172 23.45 -8.11 -8.96
C THR A 172 22.21 -7.54 -9.66
N SER A 173 21.12 -7.32 -8.93
CA SER A 173 19.87 -6.81 -9.51
C SER A 173 20.03 -5.38 -10.01
N PHE A 174 19.77 -5.15 -11.30
CA PHE A 174 19.77 -3.81 -11.87
C PHE A 174 18.85 -2.86 -11.12
N THR A 175 17.63 -3.29 -10.79
CA THR A 175 16.64 -2.46 -10.10
C THR A 175 17.14 -2.04 -8.71
N VAL A 176 17.72 -2.98 -7.96
CA VAL A 176 18.28 -2.70 -6.62
C VAL A 176 19.48 -1.76 -6.74
N ARG A 177 20.37 -2.00 -7.72
CA ARG A 177 21.54 -1.16 -8.01
C ARG A 177 21.14 0.27 -8.39
N ASN A 178 20.12 0.42 -9.23
CA ASN A 178 19.58 1.71 -9.64
C ASN A 178 18.97 2.45 -8.45
N ASN A 179 18.21 1.76 -7.60
CA ASN A 179 17.68 2.34 -6.36
C ASN A 179 18.81 2.81 -5.44
N ALA A 180 19.85 1.98 -5.22
CA ALA A 180 21.00 2.34 -4.40
C ALA A 180 21.72 3.60 -4.94
N SER A 181 21.88 3.69 -6.26
CA SER A 181 22.51 4.84 -6.93
C SER A 181 21.71 6.13 -6.76
N LYS A 182 20.38 6.07 -6.94
CA LYS A 182 19.49 7.22 -6.74
C LYS A 182 19.47 7.70 -5.30
N MET A 183 19.36 6.76 -4.35
CA MET A 183 19.40 7.08 -2.92
C MET A 183 20.75 7.69 -2.53
N LYS A 184 21.87 7.12 -3.03
CA LYS A 184 23.20 7.69 -2.81
C LYS A 184 23.32 9.11 -3.33
N LYS A 185 22.83 9.37 -4.54
CA LYS A 185 22.84 10.72 -5.14
C LYS A 185 22.06 11.72 -4.28
N TYR A 186 20.89 11.34 -3.76
CA TYR A 186 20.14 12.17 -2.83
C TYR A 186 20.88 12.39 -1.50
N LEU A 187 21.46 11.34 -0.91
CA LEU A 187 22.20 11.44 0.35
C LEU A 187 23.46 12.31 0.24
N ASP A 188 24.19 12.22 -0.87
CA ASP A 188 25.43 12.97 -1.09
C ASP A 188 25.17 14.47 -1.36
N ASN A 189 24.05 14.81 -2.01
CA ASN A 189 23.71 16.20 -2.36
C ASN A 189 22.19 16.45 -2.44
N PRO A 190 21.49 16.54 -1.28
CA PRO A 190 20.03 16.62 -1.26
C PRO A 190 19.48 17.93 -1.84
N ALA A 191 20.26 19.01 -1.84
CA ALA A 191 19.84 20.32 -2.32
C ALA A 191 19.75 20.40 -3.86
N GLU A 192 20.55 19.59 -4.57
CA GLU A 192 20.59 19.56 -6.05
C GLU A 192 20.04 18.25 -6.63
N ALA A 193 19.55 17.34 -5.78
CA ALA A 193 19.01 16.06 -6.20
C ALA A 193 17.72 16.22 -6.99
N ASP A 194 17.51 15.33 -7.96
CA ASP A 194 16.25 15.28 -8.70
C ASP A 194 15.12 14.84 -7.74
N PRO A 195 13.90 15.40 -7.82
CA PRO A 195 12.78 14.98 -6.98
C PRO A 195 12.50 13.47 -7.05
N THR A 196 12.80 12.81 -8.16
CA THR A 196 12.67 11.36 -8.30
C THR A 196 13.74 10.57 -7.54
N ASP A 197 14.93 11.14 -7.32
CA ASP A 197 15.95 10.55 -6.45
C ASP A 197 15.51 10.62 -4.98
N TRP A 198 14.94 11.76 -4.56
CA TRP A 198 14.30 11.91 -3.26
C TRP A 198 13.15 10.91 -3.08
N ALA A 199 12.32 10.71 -4.12
CA ALA A 199 11.17 9.82 -4.04
C ALA A 199 11.59 8.38 -3.71
N VAL A 200 12.63 7.88 -4.38
CA VAL A 200 13.21 6.55 -4.14
C VAL A 200 13.83 6.45 -2.75
N TYR A 201 14.54 7.49 -2.30
CA TYR A 201 15.07 7.57 -0.93
C TYR A 201 13.95 7.49 0.12
N ALA A 202 12.89 8.28 -0.05
CA ALA A 202 11.78 8.33 0.89
C ALA A 202 11.00 7.01 0.96
N SER A 203 10.76 6.35 -0.18
CA SER A 203 10.00 5.10 -0.21
C SER A 203 10.85 3.90 0.21
N ARG A 204 12.07 3.75 -0.30
CA ARG A 204 12.90 2.55 -0.07
C ARG A 204 13.67 2.61 1.25
N LEU A 205 14.42 3.69 1.48
CA LEU A 205 15.26 3.82 2.67
C LEU A 205 14.42 4.23 3.89
N LEU A 206 13.63 5.31 3.80
CA LEU A 206 12.89 5.77 4.97
C LEU A 206 11.70 4.87 5.30
N ALA A 207 10.82 4.58 4.33
CA ALA A 207 9.58 3.86 4.62
C ALA A 207 9.77 2.34 4.72
N VAL A 208 10.39 1.71 3.71
CA VAL A 208 10.54 0.24 3.72
C VAL A 208 11.61 -0.21 4.70
N ASP A 209 12.85 0.23 4.57
CA ASP A 209 13.91 -0.21 5.50
C ASP A 209 13.75 0.45 6.90
N GLY A 210 13.70 1.78 6.93
CA GLY A 210 13.68 2.57 8.16
C GLY A 210 12.43 2.36 9.03
N VAL A 211 11.29 1.96 8.46
CA VAL A 211 10.07 1.67 9.23
C VAL A 211 9.68 0.20 9.13
N MET A 212 9.36 -0.29 7.93
CA MET A 212 8.76 -1.64 7.80
C MET A 212 9.73 -2.78 8.16
N ASN A 213 11.02 -2.68 7.81
CA ASN A 213 12.04 -3.65 8.19
C ASN A 213 12.35 -3.52 9.68
N THR A 214 12.56 -2.30 10.17
CA THR A 214 12.84 -2.02 11.59
C THR A 214 11.78 -2.61 12.54
N LEU A 215 10.49 -2.50 12.20
CA LEU A 215 9.42 -3.12 13.00
C LEU A 215 9.51 -4.66 13.06
N ARG A 216 9.97 -5.28 11.97
CA ARG A 216 10.14 -6.74 11.88
C ARG A 216 11.38 -7.19 12.64
N GLU A 217 12.52 -6.51 12.47
CA GLU A 217 13.76 -6.81 13.19
C GLU A 217 13.58 -6.66 14.70
N ASN A 218 12.84 -5.65 15.14
CA ASN A 218 12.55 -5.41 16.55
C ASN A 218 11.41 -6.28 17.10
N ASN A 219 10.76 -7.12 16.28
CA ASN A 219 9.59 -7.91 16.67
C ASN A 219 8.47 -7.06 17.30
N THR A 220 8.30 -5.83 16.80
CA THR A 220 7.25 -4.89 17.21
C THR A 220 6.08 -4.83 16.22
N LEU A 221 6.20 -5.50 15.06
CA LEU A 221 5.06 -5.74 14.17
C LEU A 221 4.20 -6.90 14.69
N ASN A 222 2.95 -6.61 15.04
CA ASN A 222 1.91 -7.60 15.21
C ASN A 222 1.17 -7.78 13.88
N GLU A 223 1.61 -8.75 13.09
CA GLU A 223 1.04 -9.03 11.77
C GLU A 223 -0.17 -9.97 11.89
N ILE A 224 -1.33 -9.50 11.46
CA ILE A 224 -2.59 -10.23 11.45
C ILE A 224 -2.77 -10.83 10.06
N THR A 225 -2.84 -12.15 9.97
CA THR A 225 -3.19 -12.87 8.73
C THR A 225 -4.68 -13.17 8.72
N PRO A 226 -5.50 -12.45 7.93
CA PRO A 226 -6.92 -12.74 7.86
C PRO A 226 -7.17 -14.11 7.22
N PRO A 227 -8.24 -14.82 7.62
CA PRO A 227 -8.62 -16.04 6.94
C PRO A 227 -9.01 -15.77 5.49
N VAL A 228 -8.56 -16.62 4.56
CA VAL A 228 -8.87 -16.51 3.13
C VAL A 228 -10.08 -17.36 2.79
N ILE A 229 -11.20 -16.73 2.42
CA ILE A 229 -12.43 -17.42 1.98
C ILE A 229 -12.52 -17.34 0.45
N PHE A 230 -12.57 -18.49 -0.22
CA PHE A 230 -12.69 -18.59 -1.68
C PHE A 230 -14.11 -18.98 -2.11
N GLU A 231 -14.85 -19.54 -1.17
CA GLU A 231 -16.24 -19.94 -1.30
C GLU A 231 -17.10 -18.70 -1.45
N LYS A 232 -18.17 -18.85 -2.24
CA LYS A 232 -19.17 -17.82 -2.38
C LYS A 232 -19.91 -17.65 -1.04
N ILE A 233 -20.08 -16.41 -0.61
CA ILE A 233 -20.86 -16.04 0.58
C ILE A 233 -22.22 -15.52 0.09
N GLU A 234 -23.25 -16.37 0.10
CA GLU A 234 -24.59 -16.08 -0.45
C GLU A 234 -25.24 -14.86 0.22
N SER A 235 -25.10 -14.74 1.54
CA SER A 235 -25.62 -13.59 2.29
C SER A 235 -24.93 -12.28 1.89
N SER A 236 -23.64 -12.33 1.50
CA SER A 236 -22.88 -11.18 1.03
C SER A 236 -23.31 -10.74 -0.37
N GLU A 237 -23.64 -11.67 -1.28
CA GLU A 237 -24.23 -11.30 -2.58
C GLU A 237 -25.59 -10.65 -2.42
N ARG A 238 -26.41 -11.19 -1.51
CA ARG A 238 -27.77 -10.70 -1.29
C ARG A 238 -27.81 -9.31 -0.64
N ASN A 239 -26.98 -9.08 0.38
CA ASN A 239 -27.10 -7.92 1.28
C ASN A 239 -25.85 -7.01 1.32
N GLY A 240 -24.70 -7.47 0.83
CA GLY A 240 -23.40 -6.84 1.09
C GLY A 240 -23.29 -5.40 0.60
N ALA A 241 -23.76 -5.09 -0.61
CA ALA A 241 -23.69 -3.73 -1.15
C ALA A 241 -24.53 -2.72 -0.34
N GLN A 242 -25.71 -3.13 0.12
CA GLN A 242 -26.55 -2.29 0.97
C GLN A 242 -25.91 -2.06 2.34
N ILE A 243 -25.37 -3.12 2.93
CA ILE A 243 -24.71 -3.06 4.25
C ILE A 243 -23.48 -2.16 4.17
N ALA A 244 -22.61 -2.34 3.18
CA ALA A 244 -21.42 -1.51 3.00
C ALA A 244 -21.77 -0.02 2.89
N LYS A 245 -22.84 0.30 2.14
CA LYS A 245 -23.34 1.66 2.03
C LYS A 245 -23.87 2.19 3.38
N LEU A 246 -24.63 1.37 4.13
CA LEU A 246 -25.11 1.74 5.46
C LEU A 246 -23.94 2.03 6.41
N GLU A 247 -22.91 1.18 6.40
CA GLU A 247 -21.68 1.33 7.20
C GLU A 247 -21.01 2.65 6.88
N GLU A 248 -20.68 2.89 5.61
CA GLU A 248 -19.98 4.09 5.15
C GLU A 248 -20.73 5.38 5.53
N GLU A 249 -22.01 5.47 5.16
CA GLU A 249 -22.83 6.65 5.47
C GLU A 249 -22.96 6.89 6.98
N THR A 250 -23.13 5.83 7.77
CA THR A 250 -23.36 5.95 9.20
C THR A 250 -22.07 6.32 9.94
N MET A 251 -20.94 5.73 9.56
CA MET A 251 -19.63 6.09 10.12
C MET A 251 -19.29 7.55 9.84
N ILE A 252 -19.49 8.03 8.60
CA ILE A 252 -19.29 9.44 8.25
C ILE A 252 -20.17 10.35 9.11
N LYS A 253 -21.46 10.01 9.26
CA LYS A 253 -22.39 10.82 10.08
C LYS A 253 -21.98 10.86 11.55
N PHE A 254 -21.53 9.75 12.11
CA PHE A 254 -21.03 9.73 13.49
C PHE A 254 -19.77 10.59 13.66
N ILE A 255 -18.81 10.48 12.73
CA ILE A 255 -17.54 11.23 12.79
C ILE A 255 -17.81 12.73 12.64
N THR A 256 -18.62 13.13 11.66
CA THR A 256 -18.95 14.54 11.37
C THR A 256 -19.96 15.15 12.35
N GLY A 257 -20.52 14.35 13.27
CA GLY A 257 -21.55 14.79 14.21
C GLY A 257 -22.95 15.01 13.60
N ALA A 258 -23.16 14.64 12.33
CA ALA A 258 -24.49 14.66 11.71
C ALA A 258 -25.45 13.63 12.33
N GLU A 259 -24.91 12.62 13.04
CA GLU A 259 -25.66 11.67 13.85
C GLU A 259 -24.96 11.50 15.22
N SER A 260 -25.74 11.37 16.30
CA SER A 260 -25.17 11.19 17.65
C SER A 260 -24.64 9.77 17.82
N LEU A 261 -23.43 9.63 18.39
CA LEU A 261 -22.86 8.33 18.76
C LEU A 261 -23.70 7.56 19.80
N ASP A 262 -24.63 8.21 20.49
CA ASP A 262 -25.62 7.53 21.34
C ASP A 262 -26.49 6.57 20.52
N ASN A 263 -26.64 6.81 19.21
CA ASN A 263 -27.39 5.95 18.30
C ASN A 263 -26.55 4.79 17.72
N PHE A 264 -25.33 4.55 18.21
CA PHE A 264 -24.48 3.45 17.77
C PHE A 264 -25.17 2.07 17.94
N ASP A 265 -25.82 1.82 19.07
CA ASP A 265 -26.44 0.51 19.33
C ASP A 265 -27.63 0.27 18.39
N LYS A 266 -28.39 1.33 18.06
CA LYS A 266 -29.45 1.29 17.05
C LYS A 266 -28.91 1.03 15.64
N TYR A 267 -27.75 1.60 15.31
CA TYR A 267 -27.04 1.27 14.07
C TYR A 267 -26.68 -0.22 14.04
N VAL A 268 -26.10 -0.78 15.12
CA VAL A 268 -25.75 -2.21 15.20
C VAL A 268 -26.98 -3.09 15.01
N GLU A 269 -28.10 -2.76 15.65
CA GLU A 269 -29.36 -3.49 15.43
C GLU A 269 -29.82 -3.44 13.97
N THR A 270 -29.71 -2.28 13.33
CA THR A 270 -30.11 -2.09 11.93
C THR A 270 -29.21 -2.88 11.00
N TRP A 271 -27.90 -2.80 11.22
CA TRP A 271 -26.89 -3.54 10.48
C TRP A 271 -27.10 -5.06 10.55
N ASN A 272 -27.38 -5.58 11.76
CA ASN A 272 -27.72 -6.99 11.98
C ASN A 272 -28.99 -7.38 11.21
N LYS A 273 -30.06 -6.56 11.30
CA LYS A 273 -31.33 -6.81 10.60
C LYS A 273 -31.20 -6.77 9.07
N GLN A 274 -30.24 -6.02 8.55
CA GLN A 274 -29.98 -5.92 7.11
C GLN A 274 -29.10 -7.06 6.57
N GLY A 275 -28.70 -8.02 7.42
CA GLY A 275 -27.99 -9.23 7.00
C GLY A 275 -26.52 -9.27 7.41
N GLY A 276 -26.02 -8.27 8.14
CA GLY A 276 -24.62 -8.27 8.58
C GLY A 276 -24.29 -9.43 9.52
N ALA A 277 -25.19 -9.75 10.46
CA ALA A 277 -25.04 -10.89 11.35
C ALA A 277 -24.98 -12.22 10.58
N GLU A 278 -25.79 -12.35 9.53
CA GLU A 278 -25.83 -13.53 8.67
C GLU A 278 -24.52 -13.67 7.87
N ILE A 279 -23.96 -12.58 7.36
CA ILE A 279 -22.65 -12.58 6.69
C ILE A 279 -21.54 -13.05 7.62
N ILE A 280 -21.53 -12.57 8.88
CA ILE A 280 -20.54 -13.00 9.87
C ILE A 280 -20.72 -14.49 10.16
N GLN A 281 -21.96 -14.94 10.35
CA GLN A 281 -22.25 -16.34 10.66
C GLN A 281 -21.84 -17.26 9.51
N GLU A 282 -22.21 -16.97 8.26
CA GLU A 282 -21.86 -17.79 7.10
C GLU A 282 -20.33 -17.85 6.91
N ARG A 283 -19.62 -16.74 7.12
CA ARG A 283 -18.16 -16.73 7.13
C ARG A 283 -17.60 -17.64 8.21
N GLN A 284 -18.13 -17.59 9.43
CA GLN A 284 -17.66 -18.44 10.52
C GLN A 284 -17.91 -19.93 10.22
N GLU A 285 -19.08 -20.28 9.69
CA GLU A 285 -19.41 -21.66 9.30
C GLU A 285 -18.44 -22.22 8.24
N ILE A 286 -18.06 -21.40 7.25
CA ILE A 286 -17.05 -21.78 6.24
C ILE A 286 -15.69 -22.04 6.90
N LEU A 287 -15.30 -21.22 7.89
CA LEU A 287 -14.02 -21.38 8.58
C LEU A 287 -14.01 -22.61 9.48
N ASP A 288 -15.07 -22.82 10.26
CA ASP A 288 -15.21 -23.97 11.16
C ASP A 288 -15.23 -25.29 10.38
N GLY A 289 -15.79 -25.29 9.16
CA GLY A 289 -15.81 -26.47 8.29
C GLY A 289 -14.46 -26.87 7.67
N ARG A 290 -13.40 -26.08 7.89
CA ARG A 290 -12.04 -26.35 7.38
C ARG A 290 -11.11 -27.01 8.40
N GLU A 291 -11.52 -27.07 9.67
CA GLU A 291 -10.82 -27.79 10.75
C GLU A 291 -11.12 -29.29 10.75
#